data_AF-A0A916E1R2-F1
#
_entry.id   AF-A0A916E1R2-F1
#
_cell.length_a   1.000
_cell.length_b   1.000
_cell.length_c   1.000
_cell.angle_alpha   90.00
_cell.angle_beta   90.00
_cell.angle_gamma   90.00
#
_symmetry.space_group_name_H-M   'P 1'
#
loop_
_entity.id
_entity.type
_entity.pdbx_description
1 polymer ?
#
loop_
_entity_poly.entity_id
_entity_poly.type
_entity_poly.pdbx_seq_one_letter_code
_entity_poly.pdbx_strand_id
1 'polypeptide(L)'
;MRILQGYRETIVPNTPSDYSKLYTECWNSEPDNRPTMDQVVVKLKEIIMKTNVIVNSQMRIDSDNVDKSNVNLLYETNMTSICLSNLVDEL
;
A
#
# COMPACT_ATOMS: atom_id res chain seq x y z
N MET A 1 -2.29 -28.66 -11.24
CA MET A 1 -2.43 -27.77 -10.06
C MET A 1 -1.16 -26.93 -9.91
N ARG A 2 -1.12 -25.71 -10.47
CA ARG A 2 0.11 -24.90 -10.61
C ARG A 2 0.58 -24.26 -9.29
N ILE A 3 -0.33 -23.94 -8.39
CA ILE A 3 0.01 -23.33 -7.08
C ILE A 3 0.86 -24.27 -6.21
N LEU A 4 0.56 -25.57 -6.23
CA LEU A 4 1.37 -26.58 -5.52
C LEU A 4 2.80 -26.71 -6.08
N GLN A 5 3.01 -26.30 -7.34
CA GLN A 5 4.32 -26.29 -7.98
C GLN A 5 5.07 -24.97 -7.73
N GLY A 6 4.54 -24.09 -6.86
CA GLY A 6 5.18 -22.82 -6.52
C GLY A 6 4.94 -21.70 -7.54
N TYR A 7 4.17 -21.92 -8.61
CA TYR A 7 3.84 -20.84 -9.55
C TYR A 7 3.08 -19.71 -8.83
N ARG A 8 3.49 -18.47 -9.10
CA ARG A 8 2.86 -17.22 -8.65
C ARG A 8 2.68 -16.31 -9.86
N GLU A 9 1.87 -15.28 -9.70
CA GLU A 9 1.77 -14.23 -10.71
C GLU A 9 3.12 -13.55 -10.95
N THR A 10 3.29 -13.03 -12.17
CA THR A 10 4.38 -12.13 -12.48
C THR A 10 4.05 -10.73 -11.96
N ILE A 11 5.05 -10.04 -11.41
CA ILE A 11 4.87 -8.65 -10.95
C ILE A 11 4.31 -7.80 -12.10
N VAL A 12 3.20 -7.12 -11.84
CA VAL A 12 2.58 -6.22 -12.81
C VAL A 12 3.50 -5.01 -13.05
N PRO A 13 3.76 -4.62 -14.31
CA PRO A 13 4.57 -3.43 -14.60
C PRO A 13 4.08 -2.18 -13.86
N ASN A 14 5.00 -1.32 -13.44
CA ASN A 14 4.74 -0.11 -12.66
C ASN A 14 4.20 -0.34 -11.23
N THR A 15 4.16 -1.58 -10.74
CA THR A 15 3.89 -1.84 -9.33
C THR A 15 5.03 -1.29 -8.46
N PRO A 16 4.75 -0.51 -7.40
CA PRO A 16 5.78 -0.04 -6.47
C PRO A 16 6.56 -1.21 -5.87
N SER A 17 7.89 -1.10 -5.83
CA SER A 17 8.79 -2.17 -5.38
C SER A 17 8.50 -2.62 -3.95
N ASP A 18 8.14 -1.69 -3.07
CA ASP A 18 7.85 -2.01 -1.66
C ASP A 18 6.54 -2.82 -1.54
N TYR A 19 5.55 -2.54 -2.38
CA TYR A 19 4.29 -3.28 -2.41
C TYR A 19 4.47 -4.67 -3.03
N SER A 20 5.21 -4.79 -4.13
CA SER A 20 5.48 -6.08 -4.74
C SER A 20 6.32 -7.00 -3.87
N LYS A 21 7.27 -6.44 -3.14
CA LYS A 21 8.01 -7.16 -2.11
C LYS A 21 7.09 -7.69 -1.01
N LEU A 22 6.15 -6.86 -0.53
CA LEU A 22 5.23 -7.27 0.54
C LEU A 22 4.37 -8.47 0.14
N TYR A 23 3.68 -8.44 -1.01
CA TYR A 23 2.85 -9.60 -1.39
C TYR A 23 3.68 -10.84 -1.73
N THR A 24 4.93 -10.66 -2.18
CA THR A 24 5.86 -11.77 -2.39
C THR A 24 6.21 -12.45 -1.06
N GLU A 25 6.46 -11.68 0.00
CA GLU A 25 6.68 -12.19 1.35
C GLU A 25 5.44 -12.92 1.91
N CYS A 26 4.24 -12.38 1.68
CA CYS A 26 2.97 -13.03 2.06
C CYS A 26 2.77 -14.40 1.38
N TRP A 27 3.36 -14.60 0.20
CA TRP A 27 3.27 -15.83 -0.58
C TRP A 27 4.47 -16.77 -0.43
N ASN A 28 5.27 -16.59 0.61
CA ASN A 28 6.39 -17.49 0.91
C ASN A 28 5.92 -18.96 0.96
N SER A 29 6.69 -19.83 0.30
CA SER A 29 6.38 -21.26 0.25
C SER A 29 6.51 -21.91 1.62
N GLU A 30 7.41 -21.39 2.46
CA GLU A 30 7.55 -21.76 3.87
C GLU A 30 6.56 -20.94 4.71
N PRO A 31 5.52 -21.56 5.32
CA PRO A 31 4.51 -20.84 6.09
C PRO A 31 5.08 -20.00 7.24
N ASP A 32 6.11 -20.49 7.91
CA ASP A 32 6.72 -19.80 9.06
C ASP A 32 7.45 -18.51 8.66
N ASN A 33 7.82 -18.39 7.38
CA ASN A 33 8.44 -17.18 6.83
C ASN A 33 7.43 -16.12 6.38
N ARG A 34 6.13 -16.41 6.46
CA ARG A 34 5.10 -15.44 6.09
C ARG A 34 4.95 -14.40 7.19
N PRO A 35 4.79 -13.11 6.82
CA PRO A 35 4.50 -12.09 7.81
C PRO A 35 3.16 -12.36 8.49
N THR A 36 3.08 -12.00 9.77
CA THR A 36 1.81 -11.91 10.50
C THR A 36 0.95 -10.77 9.93
N MET A 37 -0.37 -10.84 10.13
CA MET A 37 -1.27 -9.77 9.68
C MET A 37 -0.91 -8.40 10.25
N ASP A 38 -0.44 -8.33 11.49
CA ASP A 38 0.02 -7.09 12.10
C ASP A 38 1.25 -6.51 11.39
N GLN A 39 2.21 -7.36 11.03
CA GLN A 39 3.38 -6.94 10.24
C GLN A 39 2.99 -6.46 8.84
N VAL A 40 2.01 -7.11 8.21
CA VAL A 40 1.47 -6.67 6.90
C VAL A 40 0.84 -5.27 7.03
N VAL A 41 0.00 -5.04 8.04
CA VAL A 41 -0.63 -3.73 8.29
C VAL A 41 0.41 -2.64 8.55
N VAL A 42 1.45 -2.93 9.33
CA VAL A 42 2.55 -1.99 9.59
C VAL A 42 3.28 -1.63 8.29
N LYS A 43 3.69 -2.64 7.50
CA LYS A 43 4.38 -2.41 6.22
C LYS A 43 3.51 -1.63 5.22
N LEU A 44 2.21 -1.92 5.13
CA LEU A 44 1.29 -1.16 4.28
C LEU A 44 1.21 0.30 4.69
N LYS A 45 1.11 0.59 6.00
CA LYS A 45 1.12 1.96 6.51
C LYS A 45 2.41 2.69 6.12
N GLU A 46 3.57 2.04 6.27
CA GLU A 46 4.86 2.62 5.88
C GLU A 46 4.94 2.94 4.38
N ILE A 47 4.45 2.03 3.52
CA ILE A 47 4.41 2.24 2.06
C ILE A 47 3.57 3.47 1.73
N ILE A 48 2.36 3.56 2.29
CA ILE A 48 1.43 4.69 2.08
C ILE A 48 2.07 5.99 2.55
N MET A 49 2.71 6.00 3.74
CA MET A 49 3.37 7.18 4.27
C MET A 49 4.52 7.66 3.37
N LYS A 50 5.36 6.75 2.86
CA LYS A 50 6.42 7.11 1.90
C LYS A 50 5.85 7.74 0.64
N THR A 51 4.79 7.15 0.07
CA THR A 51 4.14 7.69 -1.13
C THR A 51 3.59 9.09 -0.88
N ASN A 52 2.91 9.31 0.24
CA ASN A 52 2.37 10.63 0.59
C ASN A 52 3.47 11.69 0.79
N VAL A 53 4.59 11.33 1.44
CA VAL A 53 5.74 12.23 1.60
C VAL A 53 6.32 12.61 0.23
N ILE A 54 6.47 11.64 -0.69
CA ILE A 54 6.97 11.90 -2.04
C ILE A 54 6.03 12.84 -2.79
N VAL A 55 4.73 12.56 -2.81
CA VAL A 55 3.72 13.42 -3.46
C VAL A 55 3.73 14.83 -2.89
N ASN A 56 3.76 14.97 -1.56
CA ASN A 56 3.78 16.27 -0.89
C ASN A 56 5.08 17.04 -1.14
N SER A 57 6.22 16.36 -1.24
CA SER A 57 7.50 17.00 -1.55
C SER A 57 7.61 17.47 -3.01
N GLN A 58 6.87 16.82 -3.92
CA GLN A 58 6.82 17.18 -5.33
C GLN A 58 5.85 18.35 -5.58
N MET A 59 4.84 18.52 -4.72
CA MET A 59 4.02 19.72 -4.68
C MET A 59 4.82 20.85 -4.03
N ARG A 60 5.24 21.86 -4.81
CA ARG A 60 5.68 23.14 -4.26
C ARG A 60 4.47 23.79 -3.56
N ILE A 61 4.28 23.49 -2.29
CA ILE A 61 3.33 24.24 -1.46
C ILE A 61 4.02 25.56 -1.17
N ASP A 62 3.54 26.62 -1.83
CA ASP A 62 3.87 27.98 -1.42
C ASP A 62 3.46 28.10 0.04
N SER A 63 4.50 28.22 0.87
CA SER A 63 4.43 28.11 2.32
C SER A 63 3.74 29.32 2.90
N ASP A 64 2.42 29.31 2.97
CA ASP A 64 1.65 30.07 3.96
C ASP A 64 0.32 29.35 4.21
N ASN A 65 0.21 28.74 5.40
CA ASN A 65 -1.01 28.20 6.00
C ASN A 65 -1.38 26.72 5.70
N VAL A 66 -0.58 25.76 6.17
CA VAL A 66 -1.01 24.35 6.32
C VAL A 66 -1.41 24.09 7.77
N ASP A 67 -2.72 24.05 8.02
CA ASP A 67 -3.28 23.52 9.25
C ASP A 67 -3.07 21.99 9.29
N LYS A 68 -2.39 21.50 10.33
CA LYS A 68 -2.07 20.08 10.55
C LYS A 68 -3.33 19.20 10.66
N SER A 69 -4.49 19.79 10.90
CA SER A 69 -5.80 19.10 10.91
C SER A 69 -6.15 18.50 9.52
N ASN A 70 -5.81 19.19 8.43
CA ASN A 70 -6.18 18.80 7.08
C ASN A 70 -5.42 17.56 6.58
N VAL A 71 -4.21 17.30 7.09
CA VAL A 71 -3.41 16.12 6.71
C VAL A 71 -4.01 14.82 7.26
N ASN A 72 -4.57 14.85 8.47
CA ASN A 72 -5.27 13.70 9.06
C ASN A 72 -6.61 13.43 8.37
N LEU A 73 -7.33 14.47 7.97
CA LEU A 73 -8.57 14.36 7.20
C LEU A 73 -8.33 13.79 5.79
N LEU A 74 -7.22 14.15 5.13
CA LEU A 74 -6.78 13.58 3.84
C LEU A 74 -6.39 12.09 3.97
N TYR A 75 -5.77 11.69 5.09
CA TYR A 75 -5.49 10.28 5.39
C TYR A 75 -6.76 9.46 5.55
N GLU A 76 -7.73 9.96 6.32
CA GLU A 76 -9.01 9.27 6.53
C GLU A 76 -9.83 9.22 5.24
N THR A 77 -9.92 10.32 4.49
CA THR A 77 -10.65 10.37 3.22
C THR A 77 -10.01 9.51 2.14
N ASN A 78 -8.68 9.47 2.02
CA ASN A 78 -7.98 8.58 1.07
C ASN A 78 -8.15 7.10 1.45
N MET A 79 -8.10 6.75 2.74
CA MET A 79 -8.39 5.39 3.19
C MET A 79 -9.83 4.96 2.88
N THR A 80 -10.83 5.82 3.09
CA THR A 80 -12.22 5.52 2.72
C THR A 80 -12.46 5.53 1.21
N SER A 81 -11.81 6.40 0.46
CA SER A 81 -11.98 6.51 -1.01
C SER A 81 -11.40 5.29 -1.72
N ILE A 82 -10.22 4.82 -1.31
CA ILE A 82 -9.61 3.58 -1.83
C ILE A 82 -10.47 2.36 -1.47
N CYS A 83 -11.03 2.33 -0.26
CA CYS A 83 -11.96 1.25 0.14
C CYS A 83 -13.23 1.25 -0.71
N LEU A 84 -13.76 2.42 -1.07
CA LEU A 84 -14.95 2.54 -1.92
C LEU A 84 -14.64 2.19 -3.38
N SER A 85 -13.52 2.64 -3.94
CA SER A 85 -13.15 2.32 -5.32
C SER A 85 -12.97 0.82 -5.54
N ASN A 86 -12.42 0.11 -4.55
CA ASN A 86 -12.27 -1.36 -4.63
C ASN A 86 -13.58 -2.13 -4.33
N LEU A 87 -14.63 -1.45 -3.83
CA LEU A 87 -15.94 -2.05 -3.57
C LEU A 87 -16.91 -1.88 -4.76
N VAL A 88 -16.70 -0.86 -5.61
CA VAL A 88 -17.50 -0.68 -6.84
C VAL A 88 -17.00 -1.52 -8.02
N ASP A 89 -15.79 -2.10 -7.96
CA ASP A 89 -15.27 -2.98 -9.02
C ASP A 89 -15.65 -4.48 -8.84
N GLU A 90 -16.39 -4.83 -7.78
CA GLU A 90 -16.98 -6.17 -7.57
C GLU A 90 -18.53 -6.20 -7.53
N LEU A 91 -19.20 -5.20 -8.13
CA LEU A 91 -20.65 -5.23 -8.42
C LEU A 91 -20.95 -4.90 -9.88
#